data_AF-A0A7M7N467-F1
#
_entry.id   AF-A0A7M7N467-F1
#
_cell.length_a   1.000
_cell.length_b   1.000
_cell.length_c   1.000
_cell.angle_alpha   90.00
_cell.angle_beta   90.00
_cell.angle_gamma   90.00
#
_symmetry.space_group_name_H-M   'P 1'
#
loop_
_entity.id
_entity.type
_entity.pdbx_description
1 polymer ?
#
loop_
_entity_poly.entity_id
_entity_poly.type
_entity_poly.pdbx_seq_one_letter_code
_entity_poly.pdbx_strand_id
1 'polypeptide(L)'
;MQVNSLEIEHPWDTLTVTYQSELTNSDVTFRLKNSHVTYLQLTAGTVSLAFCADLMEQNQGFAIDARIYPLNDSESTSGLLCGGADDFICASGLQSISSLARCDHVIDCHDFSDETECGGNHFRGNMKNNQKDINSLPF
;
A
#
# COMPACT_ATOMS: atom_id res chain seq x y z
N MET A 1 8.01 -4.13 8.07
CA MET A 1 8.59 -2.94 7.41
C MET A 1 7.47 -1.95 7.15
N GLN A 2 7.64 -0.69 7.54
CA GLN A 2 6.63 0.37 7.40
C GLN A 2 7.09 1.42 6.39
N VAL A 3 6.17 1.88 5.54
CA VAL A 3 6.41 3.02 4.62
C VAL A 3 5.83 4.26 5.27
N ASN A 4 6.69 5.21 5.65
CA ASN A 4 6.27 6.41 6.37
C ASN A 4 5.91 7.57 5.43
N SER A 5 6.56 7.63 4.27
CA SER A 5 6.29 8.62 3.23
C SER A 5 6.79 8.06 1.89
N LEU A 6 6.00 8.28 0.84
CA LEU A 6 6.36 7.99 -0.54
C LEU A 6 5.83 9.08 -1.46
N GLU A 7 6.73 9.97 -1.85
CA GLU A 7 6.52 11.10 -2.74
C GLU A 7 7.60 11.05 -3.84
N ILE A 8 7.49 10.05 -4.72
CA ILE A 8 8.33 9.90 -5.91
C ILE A 8 7.54 10.34 -7.14
N GLU A 9 8.24 10.77 -8.18
CA GLU A 9 7.61 11.14 -9.46
C GLU A 9 7.04 9.89 -10.15
N HIS A 10 5.94 10.04 -10.87
CA HIS A 10 5.42 8.98 -11.74
C HIS A 10 5.15 9.57 -13.11
N PRO A 11 5.47 8.86 -14.20
CA PRO A 11 5.69 7.40 -14.25
C PRO A 11 7.16 6.94 -14.33
N TRP A 12 8.15 7.83 -14.25
CA TRP A 12 9.54 7.48 -14.56
C TRP A 12 10.36 7.05 -13.34
N ASP A 13 10.00 7.51 -12.13
CA ASP A 13 10.59 6.97 -10.91
C ASP A 13 9.86 5.71 -10.42
N THR A 14 10.62 4.74 -9.92
CA THR A 14 10.06 3.51 -9.37
C THR A 14 10.77 3.10 -8.09
N LEU A 15 9.99 2.71 -7.10
CA LEU A 15 10.48 2.10 -5.86
C LEU A 15 9.91 0.70 -5.74
N THR A 16 10.80 -0.30 -5.70
CA THR A 16 10.40 -1.70 -5.60
C THR A 16 11.05 -2.37 -4.40
N VAL A 17 10.26 -3.20 -3.72
CA VAL A 17 10.72 -4.07 -2.64
C VAL A 17 10.60 -5.51 -3.12
N THR A 18 11.71 -6.24 -3.17
CA THR A 18 11.72 -7.66 -3.51
C THR A 18 11.98 -8.47 -2.26
N TYR A 19 11.07 -9.38 -1.93
CA TYR A 19 11.19 -10.32 -0.84
C TYR A 19 11.42 -11.72 -1.39
N GLN A 20 12.53 -12.34 -0.98
CA GLN A 20 12.82 -13.75 -1.23
C GLN A 20 12.59 -14.52 0.06
N SER A 21 11.57 -15.38 0.07
CA SER A 21 11.24 -16.22 1.22
C SER A 21 12.21 -17.40 1.33
N GLU A 22 12.84 -17.56 2.48
CA GLU A 22 13.67 -18.75 2.75
C GLU A 22 12.84 -20.03 2.95
N LEU A 23 11.59 -19.88 3.42
CA LEU A 23 10.71 -21.01 3.73
C LEU A 23 10.10 -21.64 2.48
N THR A 24 9.69 -20.80 1.54
CA THR A 24 9.00 -21.24 0.31
C THR A 24 9.88 -21.17 -0.92
N ASN A 25 11.07 -20.56 -0.82
CA ASN A 25 11.98 -20.28 -1.93
C ASN A 25 11.26 -19.58 -3.11
N SER A 26 10.35 -18.67 -2.76
CA SER A 26 9.58 -17.87 -3.70
C SER A 26 9.95 -16.40 -3.56
N ASP A 27 9.87 -15.70 -4.68
CA ASP A 27 10.15 -14.27 -4.77
C ASP A 27 8.84 -13.50 -4.96
N VAL A 28 8.66 -12.44 -4.19
CA VAL A 28 7.53 -11.51 -4.30
C VAL A 28 8.07 -10.11 -4.50
N THR A 29 7.57 -9.37 -5.49
CA THR A 29 7.96 -7.98 -5.76
C THR A 29 6.79 -7.05 -5.52
N PHE A 30 6.95 -6.14 -4.56
CA PHE A 30 6.03 -5.04 -4.29
C PHE A 30 6.51 -3.79 -5.03
N ARG A 31 5.66 -3.22 -5.89
CA ARG A 31 5.92 -1.92 -6.53
C ARG A 31 5.18 -0.85 -5.75
N LEU A 32 5.92 -0.02 -5.03
CA LEU A 32 5.34 1.04 -4.22
C LEU A 32 5.08 2.24 -5.13
N LYS A 33 3.80 2.55 -5.35
CA LYS A 33 3.38 3.67 -6.21
C LYS A 33 2.95 4.90 -5.44
N ASN A 34 2.35 4.70 -4.27
CA ASN A 34 1.81 5.78 -3.45
C ASN A 34 2.07 5.50 -1.96
N SER A 35 1.73 6.49 -1.13
CA SER A 35 1.82 6.39 0.33
C SER A 35 0.68 5.56 0.95
N HIS A 36 -0.07 4.76 0.18
CA HIS A 36 -1.16 3.95 0.73
C HIS A 36 -0.71 2.62 1.30
N VAL A 37 0.45 2.12 0.88
CA VAL A 37 1.06 0.94 1.50
C VAL A 37 1.53 1.34 2.90
N THR A 38 0.90 0.80 3.94
CA THR A 38 1.24 1.14 5.32
C THR A 38 2.26 0.15 5.87
N TYR A 39 2.17 -1.14 5.52
CA TYR A 39 3.05 -2.16 6.08
C TYR A 39 3.33 -3.34 5.15
N LEU A 40 4.53 -3.90 5.27
CA LEU A 40 4.96 -5.18 4.70
C LEU A 40 5.39 -6.15 5.80
N GLN A 41 4.65 -7.24 5.96
CA GLN A 41 4.92 -8.33 6.90
C GLN A 41 5.59 -9.49 6.18
N LEU A 42 6.90 -9.61 6.38
CA LEU A 42 7.73 -10.59 5.70
C LEU A 42 8.32 -11.55 6.73
N THR A 43 8.27 -12.84 6.44
CA THR A 43 8.84 -13.89 7.29
C THR A 43 10.35 -14.04 7.06
N ALA A 44 10.97 -15.11 7.56
CA ALA A 44 12.39 -15.40 7.30
C ALA A 44 12.71 -15.33 5.80
N GLY A 45 13.75 -14.58 5.46
CA GLY A 45 14.12 -14.30 4.08
C GLY A 45 14.93 -13.04 3.90
N THR A 46 15.17 -12.69 2.64
CA THR A 46 15.94 -11.52 2.23
C THR A 46 15.03 -10.46 1.62
N VAL A 47 15.25 -9.19 1.98
CA VAL A 47 14.53 -8.04 1.44
C VAL A 47 15.52 -7.14 0.70
N SER A 48 15.23 -6.87 -0.57
CA SER A 48 16.00 -5.96 -1.41
C SER A 48 15.14 -4.75 -1.77
N LEU A 49 15.70 -3.55 -1.60
CA LEU A 49 15.07 -2.30 -2.00
C LEU A 49 15.79 -1.75 -3.23
N ALA A 50 15.04 -1.44 -4.28
CA ALA A 50 15.56 -0.82 -5.49
C ALA A 50 14.78 0.46 -5.79
N PHE A 51 15.50 1.55 -5.97
CA PHE A 51 14.97 2.83 -6.40
C PHE A 51 15.62 3.21 -7.72
N CYS A 52 14.81 3.44 -8.74
CA CYS A 52 15.25 3.96 -10.03
C CYS A 52 14.59 5.32 -10.21
N ALA A 53 15.39 6.37 -10.42
CA ALA A 53 14.91 7.70 -10.70
C ALA A 53 15.55 8.28 -11.95
N ASP A 54 14.86 9.22 -12.58
CA ASP A 54 15.40 10.03 -13.66
C ASP A 54 15.90 11.40 -13.16
N LEU A 55 16.06 12.38 -14.07
CA LEU A 55 16.52 13.74 -13.74
C LEU A 55 15.44 14.80 -13.92
N MET A 56 14.19 14.40 -14.16
CA MET A 56 13.05 15.28 -14.36
C MET A 56 12.16 15.29 -13.12
N GLU A 57 11.67 16.47 -12.75
CA GLU A 57 10.65 16.67 -11.71
C GLU A 57 10.89 15.90 -10.39
N GLN A 58 11.95 16.29 -9.66
CA GLN A 58 12.34 15.64 -8.41
C GLN A 58 11.42 16.01 -7.23
N ASN A 59 10.82 14.98 -6.61
CA ASN A 59 9.98 15.11 -5.41
C ASN A 59 10.75 14.80 -4.11
N GLN A 60 10.07 14.80 -2.96
CA GLN A 60 10.68 14.64 -1.63
C GLN A 60 11.26 13.22 -1.38
N GLY A 61 10.95 12.25 -2.24
CA GLY A 61 11.51 10.90 -2.19
C GLY A 61 10.71 9.95 -1.31
N PHE A 62 11.38 9.12 -0.52
CA PHE A 62 10.73 8.11 0.30
C PHE A 62 11.41 7.91 1.66
N ALA A 63 10.62 7.51 2.66
CA ALA A 63 11.08 7.17 3.99
C ALA A 63 10.52 5.81 4.42
N ILE A 64 11.42 4.89 4.78
CA ILE A 64 11.10 3.51 5.11
C ILE A 64 11.72 3.15 6.46
N ASP A 65 10.93 2.52 7.32
CA ASP A 65 11.36 1.95 8.60
C ASP A 65 11.31 0.43 8.52
N ALA A 66 12.49 -0.21 8.57
CA ALA A 66 12.61 -1.67 8.55
C ALA A 66 13.02 -2.17 9.94
N ARG A 67 12.16 -2.99 10.54
CA ARG A 67 12.40 -3.65 11.83
C ARG A 67 12.43 -5.15 11.64
N ILE A 68 13.41 -5.79 12.28
CA ILE A 68 13.60 -7.24 12.26
C ILE A 68 13.42 -7.73 13.69
N TYR A 69 12.50 -8.68 13.89
CA TYR A 69 12.23 -9.28 15.18
C TYR A 69 12.63 -10.76 15.15
N PRO A 70 13.37 -11.27 16.16
CA PRO A 70 13.63 -12.70 16.28
C PRO A 70 12.33 -13.43 16.64
N LEU A 71 12.10 -14.61 16.05
CA LEU A 71 10.88 -15.42 16.22
C LEU A 71 10.75 -16.10 17.61
N ASN A 72 11.47 -15.61 18.63
CA ASN A 72 11.74 -16.35 19.85
C ASN A 72 10.96 -15.84 21.06
N ASP A 73 10.22 -14.74 20.93
CA ASP A 73 9.54 -14.12 22.06
C ASP A 73 8.03 -14.31 21.96
N SER A 74 7.50 -15.10 22.90
CA SER A 74 6.06 -15.29 23.18
C SER A 74 5.36 -14.01 23.69
N GLU A 75 6.01 -12.85 23.53
CA GLU A 75 5.55 -11.49 23.83
C GLU A 75 5.47 -10.64 22.53
N SER A 76 5.63 -11.24 21.35
CA SER A 76 5.52 -10.55 20.06
C SER A 76 4.21 -10.85 19.31
N THR A 77 3.21 -11.43 19.96
CA THR A 77 1.85 -11.59 19.39
C THR A 77 1.11 -10.27 19.23
N SER A 78 1.55 -9.20 19.89
CA SER A 78 0.99 -7.84 19.72
C SER A 78 1.80 -6.95 18.77
N GLY A 79 3.00 -7.38 18.35
CA GLY A 79 3.82 -6.75 17.30
C GLY A 79 3.71 -7.44 15.95
N LEU A 80 2.80 -8.40 15.81
CA LEU A 80 2.55 -9.23 14.62
C LEU A 80 1.29 -8.79 13.85
N LEU A 81 0.61 -7.74 14.33
CA LEU A 81 -0.50 -7.06 13.65
C LEU A 81 0.03 -5.72 13.17
N CYS A 82 0.90 -5.77 12.18
CA CYS A 82 1.45 -4.57 11.64
C CYS A 82 0.55 -4.02 10.54
N GLY A 83 -0.28 -3.09 10.97
CA GLY A 83 -1.30 -2.36 10.24
C GLY A 83 -2.12 -1.61 11.28
N GLY A 84 -2.54 -0.39 11.00
CA GLY A 84 -3.53 0.29 11.84
C GLY A 84 -4.78 -0.57 12.00
N ALA A 85 -5.56 -0.35 13.07
CA ALA A 85 -6.84 -1.05 13.26
C ALA A 85 -7.82 -0.84 12.08
N ASP A 86 -7.58 0.23 11.29
CA ASP A 86 -8.36 0.62 10.13
C ASP A 86 -7.68 0.27 8.79
N ASP A 87 -6.56 -0.47 8.79
CA ASP A 87 -5.87 -0.87 7.56
C ASP A 87 -6.51 -2.12 6.96
N PHE A 88 -6.52 -2.19 5.62
CA PHE A 88 -6.94 -3.36 4.88
C PHE A 88 -5.73 -4.27 4.64
N ILE A 89 -5.85 -5.53 5.03
CA ILE A 89 -4.84 -6.56 4.78
C ILE A 89 -5.13 -7.20 3.42
N CYS A 90 -4.17 -7.15 2.50
CA CYS A 90 -4.28 -7.80 1.20
C CYS A 90 -4.47 -9.32 1.37
N ALA A 91 -5.11 -10.00 0.40
CA ALA A 91 -5.44 -11.42 0.49
C ALA A 91 -4.23 -12.34 0.70
N SER A 92 -3.07 -11.94 0.20
CA SER A 92 -1.74 -12.54 0.41
C SER A 92 -1.27 -12.54 1.87
N GLY A 93 -1.79 -11.62 2.70
CA GLY A 93 -1.39 -11.43 4.09
C GLY A 93 0.00 -10.82 4.29
N LEU A 94 0.72 -10.47 3.22
CA LEU A 94 2.07 -9.90 3.27
C LEU A 94 2.08 -8.37 3.31
N GLN A 95 0.99 -7.74 2.90
CA GLN A 95 0.88 -6.31 2.69
C GLN A 95 -0.41 -5.78 3.34
N SER A 96 -0.28 -4.63 3.98
CA SER A 96 -1.39 -3.84 4.50
C SER A 96 -1.41 -2.48 3.81
N ILE A 97 -2.60 -2.01 3.48
CA ILE A 97 -2.85 -0.71 2.88
C ILE A 97 -3.85 0.08 3.72
N SER A 98 -3.91 1.40 3.53
CA SER A 98 -4.97 2.23 4.10
C SER A 98 -6.35 1.74 3.63
N SER A 99 -7.36 1.74 4.51
CA SER A 99 -8.75 1.44 4.10
C SER A 99 -9.31 2.39 3.04
N LEU A 100 -8.74 3.59 2.90
CA LEU A 100 -9.12 4.55 1.86
C LEU A 100 -8.68 4.12 0.45
N ALA A 101 -7.64 3.29 0.38
CA ALA A 101 -7.10 2.72 -0.85
C ALA A 101 -7.83 1.45 -1.29
N ARG A 102 -8.83 0.99 -0.52
CA ARG A 102 -9.66 -0.13 -0.93
C ARG A 102 -10.75 0.36 -1.88
N CYS A 103 -10.87 -0.27 -3.03
CA CYS A 103 -11.87 0.03 -4.04
C CYS A 103 -11.79 1.48 -4.55
N ASP A 104 -10.58 2.00 -4.73
CA ASP A 104 -10.32 3.35 -5.23
C ASP A 104 -9.99 3.38 -6.74
N HIS A 105 -10.04 2.22 -7.40
CA HIS A 105 -9.68 1.98 -8.80
C HIS A 105 -8.17 2.06 -9.09
N VAL A 106 -7.35 2.13 -8.05
CA VAL A 106 -5.89 2.05 -8.11
C VAL A 106 -5.45 0.75 -7.47
N ILE A 107 -4.58 0.02 -8.15
CA ILE A 107 -4.03 -1.22 -7.62
C ILE A 107 -2.85 -0.86 -6.70
N ASP A 108 -3.09 -1.02 -5.40
CA ASP A 108 -2.18 -0.78 -4.29
C ASP A 108 -1.71 -2.08 -3.65
N CYS A 109 -2.58 -3.10 -3.58
CA CYS A 109 -2.15 -4.45 -3.24
C CYS A 109 -1.42 -5.12 -4.41
N HIS A 110 -0.31 -5.79 -4.13
CA HIS A 110 0.44 -6.54 -5.16
C HIS A 110 -0.33 -7.73 -5.74
N ASP A 111 -1.34 -8.23 -5.02
CA ASP A 111 -2.21 -9.33 -5.40
C ASP A 111 -3.58 -8.86 -5.95
N PHE A 112 -3.74 -7.54 -6.16
CA PHE A 112 -4.95 -6.90 -6.68
C PHE A 112 -6.19 -7.06 -5.80
N SER A 113 -6.04 -7.57 -4.57
CA SER A 113 -7.18 -7.92 -3.71
C SER A 113 -7.96 -6.71 -3.19
N ASP A 114 -7.32 -5.54 -3.14
CA ASP A 114 -7.91 -4.24 -2.80
C ASP A 114 -9.00 -3.79 -3.79
N GLU A 115 -8.86 -4.19 -5.05
CA GLU A 115 -9.78 -3.84 -6.14
C GLU A 115 -10.73 -4.98 -6.55
N THR A 116 -10.78 -6.04 -5.73
CA THR A 116 -11.73 -7.16 -5.92
C THR A 116 -12.90 -7.09 -4.95
N GLU A 117 -14.04 -7.64 -5.38
CA GLU A 117 -15.27 -7.70 -4.57
C GLU A 117 -15.79 -6.33 -4.08
N CYS A 118 -15.42 -5.27 -4.80
CA CYS A 118 -15.97 -3.93 -4.64
C CYS A 118 -17.41 -3.94 -5.13
N GLY A 119 -18.35 -4.30 -4.24
CA GLY A 119 -19.79 -4.19 -4.51
C GLY A 119 -20.08 -2.81 -5.09
N GLY A 120 -20.78 -2.75 -6.23
CA GLY A 120 -20.74 -1.66 -7.23
C GLY A 120 -21.24 -0.26 -6.82
N ASN A 121 -21.02 0.18 -5.59
CA ASN A 121 -21.39 1.49 -5.04
C ASN A 121 -20.27 2.15 -4.21
N HIS A 122 -18.99 1.95 -4.54
CA HIS A 122 -17.89 2.70 -3.90
C HIS A 122 -17.69 4.12 -4.45
N PHE A 123 -18.79 4.79 -4.82
CA PHE A 123 -18.83 6.25 -4.94
C PHE A 123 -18.86 6.88 -3.53
N ARG A 124 -17.76 6.78 -2.78
CA ARG A 124 -17.51 7.68 -1.64
C ARG A 124 -16.27 8.53 -1.89
N GLY A 125 -16.17 9.02 -3.13
CA GLY A 125 -15.61 10.32 -3.38
C GLY A 125 -16.39 11.35 -2.56
N ASN A 126 -15.68 11.99 -1.65
CA ASN A 126 -16.05 13.14 -0.85
C ASN A 126 -16.66 14.25 -1.74
N MET A 127 -17.97 14.20 -2.04
CA MET A 127 -18.70 15.40 -2.44
C MET A 127 -18.82 16.29 -1.21
N LYS A 128 -17.81 17.14 -1.02
CA LYS A 128 -18.01 18.36 -0.24
C LYS A 128 -19.20 19.09 -0.86
N ASN A 129 -20.28 19.19 -0.10
CA ASN A 129 -21.47 19.98 -0.39
C ASN A 129 -21.09 21.32 -1.02
N ASN A 130 -21.27 21.46 -2.33
CA ASN A 130 -21.34 22.76 -3.01
C ASN A 130 -21.83 22.65 -4.47
N GLN A 131 -22.76 21.73 -4.76
CA GLN A 131 -23.53 21.82 -6.00
C GLN A 131 -24.89 22.41 -5.68
N LYS A 132 -25.03 23.70 -5.96
CA LYS A 132 -26.29 24.43 -5.98
C LYS A 132 -27.21 23.71 -6.97
N ASP A 133 -28.35 23.20 -6.49
CA ASP A 133 -29.46 22.79 -7.34
C ASP A 133 -30.01 24.04 -8.05
N ILE A 134 -29.52 24.28 -9.26
CA ILE A 134 -30.11 25.26 -10.18
C ILE A 134 -31.11 24.49 -11.05
N ASN A 135 -32.37 24.61 -10.64
CA ASN A 135 -33.58 24.63 -11.45
C ASN A 135 -33.91 23.40 -12.31
N SER A 136 -34.89 22.65 -11.79
CA SER A 136 -35.97 22.05 -12.57
C SER A 136 -36.55 23.06 -13.57
N LEU A 137 -36.57 22.75 -14.86
CA LEU A 137 -37.65 23.20 -15.77
C LEU A 137 -37.87 22.16 -16.89
N PRO A 138 -39.13 21.95 -17.31
CA PRO A 138 -39.53 20.89 -18.22
C PRO A 138 -39.50 21.34 -19.69
N PHE A 139 -39.34 20.38 -20.59
CA PHE A 139 -39.93 20.41 -21.93
C PHE A 139 -40.58 19.05 -22.20
#